data_AF-A0A7C1NC18-F1
#
_entry.id   AF-A0A7C1NC18-F1
#
_cell.length_a   1.000
_cell.length_b   1.000
_cell.length_c   1.000
_cell.angle_alpha   90.00
_cell.angle_beta   90.00
_cell.angle_gamma   90.00
#
_symmetry.space_group_name_H-M   'P 1'
#
loop_
_entity.id
_entity.type
_entity.pdbx_description
1 polymer ?
#
loop_
_entity_poly.entity_id
_entity_poly.type
_entity_poly.pdbx_seq_one_letter_code
_entity_poly.pdbx_strand_id
1 'polypeptide(L)' 'MKNIEVRVLNDDLEKAMRILKKKIQNDGLFKRLKLKKSYEKPSECRRRKQREIVRRQRMNASRSRYR' A
#
# COMPACT_ATOMS: atom_id res chain seq x y z
N MET A 1 7.29 5.54 -11.72
CA MET A 1 6.93 4.31 -10.98
C MET A 1 8.23 3.59 -10.69
N LYS A 2 8.43 3.05 -9.50
CA LYS A 2 9.66 2.29 -9.21
C LYS A 2 9.49 0.92 -9.86
N ASN A 3 10.46 0.47 -10.67
CA ASN A 3 10.43 -0.87 -11.24
C ASN A 3 10.47 -1.89 -10.10
N ILE A 4 9.46 -2.77 -10.03
CA ILE A 4 9.37 -3.81 -9.00
C ILE A 4 10.00 -5.06 -9.58
N GLU A 5 11.26 -5.28 -9.25
CA GLU A 5 12.01 -6.45 -9.68
C GLU A 5 12.38 -7.33 -8.47
N VAL A 6 12.38 -8.64 -8.67
CA VAL A 6 12.81 -9.64 -7.69
C VAL A 6 13.71 -10.63 -8.41
N ARG A 7 14.94 -10.78 -7.93
CA ARG A 7 15.86 -11.82 -8.40
C ARG A 7 15.54 -13.12 -7.65
N VAL A 8 15.49 -14.21 -8.38
CA VAL A 8 15.39 -15.56 -7.80
C VAL A 8 16.80 -15.99 -7.42
N LEU A 9 16.96 -16.49 -6.20
CA LEU A 9 18.23 -17.01 -5.69
C LEU A 9 18.02 -18.49 -5.37
N ASN A 10 18.98 -19.33 -5.77
CA ASN A 10 19.00 -20.77 -5.47
C ASN A 10 17.73 -21.53 -5.92
N ASP A 11 17.13 -21.12 -7.04
CA ASP A 11 15.90 -21.70 -7.59
C ASP A 11 14.66 -21.67 -6.65
N ASP A 12 14.70 -20.84 -5.60
CA ASP A 12 13.59 -20.69 -4.66
C ASP A 12 12.55 -19.69 -5.19
N LEU A 13 11.65 -20.22 -6.04
CA LEU A 13 10.56 -19.47 -6.64
C LEU A 13 9.54 -18.99 -5.61
N GLU A 14 9.22 -19.81 -4.61
CA GLU A 14 8.18 -19.49 -3.63
C GLU A 14 8.57 -18.27 -2.79
N LYS A 15 9.82 -18.21 -2.35
CA LYS A 15 10.34 -17.07 -1.61
C LYS A 15 10.39 -15.83 -2.48
N ALA A 16 10.78 -15.95 -3.75
CA ALA A 16 10.75 -14.83 -4.70
C ALA A 16 9.32 -14.28 -4.86
N MET A 17 8.31 -15.15 -5.01
CA MET A 17 6.90 -14.75 -5.09
C MET A 17 6.42 -14.06 -3.81
N ARG A 18 6.80 -14.58 -2.64
CA ARG A 18 6.44 -13.96 -1.35
C ARG A 18 7.04 -12.55 -1.20
N ILE A 19 8.30 -12.37 -1.59
CA ILE A 19 8.98 -11.07 -1.58
C ILE A 19 8.31 -10.11 -2.56
N LEU A 20 8.00 -10.57 -3.78
CA LEU A 20 7.32 -9.78 -4.80
C LEU A 20 5.96 -9.29 -4.28
N LYS A 21 5.15 -10.20 -3.73
CA LYS A 21 3.86 -9.86 -3.12
C LYS A 21 4.00 -8.79 -2.03
N LYS A 22 4.98 -8.92 -1.14
CA LYS A 22 5.25 -7.94 -0.08
C LYS A 22 5.69 -6.59 -0.64
N LYS A 23 6.55 -6.57 -1.68
CA LYS A 23 6.95 -5.33 -2.37
C LYS A 23 5.76 -4.62 -3.01
N ILE A 24 4.88 -5.35 -3.70
CA ILE A 24 3.67 -4.79 -4.34
C ILE A 24 2.70 -4.23 -3.28
N GLN A 25 2.53 -4.93 -2.17
CA GLN A 25 1.68 -4.46 -1.06
C GLN A 25 2.24 -3.18 -0.42
N ASN A 26 3.55 -3.11 -0.22
CA ASN A 26 4.22 -1.93 0.34
C ASN A 26 4.15 -0.70 -0.58
N ASP A 27 4.25 -0.89 -1.90
CA ASP A 27 4.09 0.19 -2.89
C ASP A 27 2.65 0.75 -2.90
N GLY A 28 1.68 -0.04 -2.42
CA GLY A 28 0.28 0.37 -2.38
C GLY A 28 -0.37 0.45 -3.78
N LEU A 29 0.23 -0.22 -4.77
CA LEU A 29 -0.22 -0.24 -6.17
C LEU A 29 -1.69 -0.64 -6.28
N PHE A 30 -2.09 -1.72 -5.63
CA PHE A 30 -3.49 -2.19 -5.64
C PHE A 30 -4.46 -1.18 -5.04
N LYS A 31 -4.04 -0.43 -4.00
CA LYS A 31 -4.87 0.62 -3.41
C LYS A 31 -5.09 1.76 -4.40
N ARG A 32 -4.03 2.18 -5.10
CA ARG A 32 -4.11 3.21 -6.15
C ARG A 32 -4.97 2.77 -7.32
N LEU A 33 -4.81 1.55 -7.80
CA LEU A 33 -5.62 0.99 -8.89
C LEU A 33 -7.10 0.94 -8.51
N LYS A 34 -7.43 0.50 -7.29
CA LYS A 34 -8.81 0.47 -6.80
C LYS A 34 -9.42 1.87 -6.73
N LEU A 35 -8.65 2.87 -6.27
CA LEU A 35 -9.09 4.26 -6.20
C LEU A 35 -9.29 4.89 -7.59
N LYS A 36 -8.49 4.48 -8.59
CA LYS A 36 -8.58 4.99 -9.96
C LYS A 36 -9.55 4.24 -10.86
N LYS A 37 -10.19 3.17 -10.38
CA LYS A 37 -11.10 2.34 -11.18
C LYS A 37 -12.33 3.11 -11.67
N SER A 38 -12.79 4.09 -10.90
CA SER A 38 -13.91 4.95 -11.25
C SER A 38 -13.56 6.42 -10.98
N TYR A 39 -14.25 7.33 -11.66
CA TYR A 39 -14.12 8.76 -11.39
C TYR A 39 -14.65 9.09 -9.99
N GLU A 40 -13.79 9.71 -9.18
CA GLU A 40 -14.15 10.23 -7.85
C GLU A 40 -14.32 11.75 -7.94
N LYS A 41 -15.50 12.26 -7.58
CA LYS A 41 -15.74 13.72 -7.55
C LYS A 41 -14.72 14.42 -6.62
N PRO A 42 -14.29 15.66 -6.92
CA PRO A 42 -13.29 16.35 -6.10
C PRO A 42 -13.67 16.53 -4.63
N SER A 43 -14.97 16.70 -4.33
CA SER A 43 -15.51 16.76 -2.96
C SER A 43 -15.33 15.43 -2.21
N GLU A 44 -15.62 14.31 -2.87
CA GLU A 44 -15.46 12.97 -2.32
C GLU A 44 -13.99 12.63 -2.07
N CYS A 45 -13.11 13.01 -3.00
CA CYS A 45 -11.67 12.85 -2.85
C CYS A 45 -11.14 13.62 -1.63
N ARG A 46 -11.58 14.87 -1.41
CA ARG A 46 -11.24 15.66 -0.21
C ARG A 46 -11.70 14.97 1.07
N ARG A 47 -12.96 14.51 1.10
CA ARG A 47 -13.55 13.82 2.25
C ARG A 47 -12.83 12.51 2.58
N ARG A 48 -12.44 11.73 1.56
CA ARG A 48 -11.66 10.50 1.73
C ARG A 48 -10.26 10.78 2.28
N LYS A 49 -9.55 11.77 1.72
CA LYS A 49 -8.20 12.14 2.19
C LYS A 49 -8.20 12.52 3.68
N GLN A 50 -9.16 13.32 4.12
CA GLN A 50 -9.31 13.68 5.54
C GLN A 50 -9.51 12.43 6.41
N ARG A 51 -10.42 11.53 6.03
CA ARG A 51 -10.64 10.27 6.77
C ARG A 51 -9.38 9.39 6.82
N GLU A 52 -8.63 9.29 5.72
CA GLU A 52 -7.40 8.50 5.66
C GLU A 52 -6.30 9.07 6.56
N ILE A 53 -6.16 10.40 6.64
CA ILE A 53 -5.22 11.09 7.54
C ILE A 53 -5.55 10.77 9.00
N VAL A 54 -6.81 10.97 9.41
CA VAL A 54 -7.26 10.68 10.79
C VAL A 54 -7.03 9.21 11.13
N ARG A 55 -7.37 8.28 10.22
CA ARG A 55 -7.11 6.85 10.42
C ARG A 55 -5.62 6.55 10.60
N ARG A 56 -4.75 7.16 9.78
CA ARG A 56 -3.31 6.98 9.86
C ARG A 56 -2.73 7.50 11.16
N GLN A 57 -3.17 8.67 11.61
CA GLN A 57 -2.77 9.23 12.90
C GLN A 57 -3.15 8.30 14.06
N ARG A 58 -4.39 7.77 14.07
CA ARG A 58 -4.85 6.81 15.08
C ARG A 58 -4.00 5.53 15.10
N MET A 59 -3.69 4.96 13.93
CA MET A 59 -2.85 3.77 13.83
C MET A 59 -1.40 4.02 14.27
N ASN A 60 -0.85 5.20 13.98
CA ASN A 60 0.50 5.54 14.41
C ASN A 60 0.56 5.75 15.93
N ALA A 61 -0.44 6.41 16.51
CA ALA A 61 -0.55 6.61 17.95
C ALA A 61 -0.74 5.29 18.72
N SER A 62 -1.50 4.32 18.19
CA SER A 62 -1.59 3.00 18.81
C SER A 62 -0.27 2.24 18.75
N ARG A 63 0.45 2.30 17.63
CA ARG A 63 1.77 1.66 17.50
C ARG A 63 2.83 2.27 18.41
N SER A 64 2.81 3.59 18.59
CA SER A 64 3.76 4.28 19.47
C SER A 64 3.51 3.98 20.96
N ARG A 65 2.30 3.55 21.34
CA ARG A 65 1.99 3.22 22.74
C ARG A 65 2.56 1.88 23.21
N TYR A 66 2.92 1.00 22.28
CA TYR A 66 3.51 -0.31 22.57
C TYR A 66 5.01 -0.39 22.22
N ARG A 67 5.60 0.75 21.83
CA ARG A 67 7.04 0.88 21.59
C ARG A 67 7.66 1.55 22.80
#